data_AF-A0A7R7T795-F1
#
_entry.id   AF-A0A7R7T795-F1
#
_cell.length_a   1.000
_cell.length_b   1.000
_cell.length_c   1.000
_cell.angle_alpha   90.00
_cell.angle_beta   90.00
_cell.angle_gamma   90.00
#
_symmetry.space_group_name_H-M   'P 1'
#
loop_
_entity.id
_entity.type
_entity.pdbx_description
1 polymer ?
#
loop_
_entity_poly.entity_id
_entity_poly.type
_entity_poly.pdbx_seq_one_letter_code
_entity_poly.pdbx_strand_id
1 'polypeptide(L)'
;MREMATPATPEGARWAGMRTHRIMTDLMTDLGHSSKLNAEWAFLTMLRDEGRRAATEFLDDHGDDIGERSSADIDVLLQEC
;
A
#
# COMPACT_ATOMS: atom_id res chain seq x y z
N MET A 1 17.08 -1.55 -8.35
CA MET A 1 15.64 -1.63 -8.68
C MET A 1 15.22 -0.72 -9.84
N ARG A 2 15.85 0.46 -10.06
CA ARG A 2 15.68 1.29 -11.29
C ARG A 2 15.89 0.51 -12.60
N GLU A 3 16.72 -0.53 -12.56
CA GLU A 3 16.98 -1.44 -13.68
C GLU A 3 15.77 -2.34 -14.05
N MET A 4 14.84 -2.54 -13.11
CA MET A 4 13.74 -3.50 -13.22
C MET A 4 12.39 -2.91 -13.61
N ALA A 5 12.23 -1.58 -13.69
CA ALA A 5 11.03 -0.93 -14.23
C ALA A 5 11.32 -0.17 -15.53
N THR A 6 12.49 -0.42 -16.13
CA THR A 6 12.77 0.01 -17.50
C THR A 6 12.01 -0.90 -18.46
N PRO A 7 11.25 -0.39 -19.43
CA PRO A 7 10.59 -1.23 -20.45
C PRO A 7 11.59 -1.99 -21.34
N ALA A 8 12.89 -1.77 -21.15
CA ALA A 8 13.98 -2.49 -21.79
C ALA A 8 14.02 -4.00 -21.47
N THR A 9 13.37 -4.44 -20.39
CA THR A 9 13.20 -5.87 -20.09
C THR A 9 11.70 -6.24 -20.03
N PRO A 10 11.32 -7.48 -20.37
CA PRO A 10 9.91 -7.93 -20.27
C PRO A 10 9.33 -7.78 -18.86
N GLU A 11 10.15 -7.99 -17.83
CA GLU A 11 9.77 -7.79 -16.43
C GLU A 11 9.53 -6.31 -16.12
N GLY A 12 10.38 -5.41 -16.61
CA GLY A 12 10.21 -3.98 -16.38
C GLY A 12 9.09 -3.33 -17.18
N ALA A 13 8.77 -3.84 -18.38
CA ALA A 13 7.55 -3.46 -19.08
C ALA A 13 6.30 -3.86 -18.27
N ARG A 14 6.31 -5.04 -17.64
CA ARG A 14 5.21 -5.49 -16.78
C ARG A 14 5.09 -4.61 -15.53
N TRP A 15 6.21 -4.19 -14.94
CA TRP A 15 6.19 -3.32 -13.76
C TRP A 15 5.75 -1.89 -14.10
N ALA A 16 6.22 -1.34 -15.22
CA ALA A 16 5.79 -0.03 -15.71
C ALA A 16 4.28 0.02 -16.06
N GLY A 17 3.68 -1.12 -16.40
CA GLY A 17 2.24 -1.23 -16.65
C GLY A 17 1.38 -1.48 -15.41
N MET A 18 1.96 -1.59 -14.21
CA MET A 18 1.17 -1.82 -13.00
C MET A 18 0.41 -0.55 -12.58
N ARG A 19 -0.86 -0.72 -12.20
CA ARG A 19 -1.70 0.31 -11.60
C ARG A 19 -1.66 0.17 -10.08
N THR A 20 -0.76 0.89 -9.44
CA THR A 20 -0.54 0.76 -7.99
C THR A 20 -1.53 1.62 -7.22
N HIS A 21 -2.07 1.02 -6.16
CA HIS A 21 -2.87 1.69 -5.15
C HIS A 21 -2.31 1.38 -3.76
N ARG A 22 -2.44 2.32 -2.84
CA ARG A 22 -1.98 2.18 -1.45
C ARG A 22 -3.15 2.39 -0.50
N ILE A 23 -3.30 1.47 0.44
CA ILE A 23 -4.16 1.63 1.61
C ILE A 23 -3.21 1.79 2.81
N MET A 24 -3.32 2.89 3.54
CA MET A 24 -2.42 3.22 4.63
C MET A 24 -3.17 3.88 5.79
N THR A 25 -2.57 3.80 6.97
CA THR A 25 -3.02 4.50 8.17
C THR A 25 -1.82 4.81 9.05
N ASP A 26 -1.86 5.95 9.73
CA ASP A 26 -0.87 6.36 10.73
C ASP A 26 -0.94 5.50 11.99
N LEU A 27 -2.05 4.79 12.25
CA LEU A 27 -2.13 3.90 13.41
C LEU A 27 -0.99 2.86 13.43
N MET A 28 -0.55 2.40 12.25
CA MET A 28 0.54 1.43 12.17
C MET A 28 1.88 1.98 12.65
N THR A 29 2.10 3.30 12.58
CA THR A 29 3.34 3.93 13.08
C THR A 29 3.36 4.05 14.60
N ASP A 30 2.19 4.07 15.23
CA ASP A 30 2.06 4.16 16.69
C ASP A 30 2.25 2.79 17.38
N LEU A 31 2.17 1.69 16.63
CA LEU A 31 2.32 0.34 17.15
C LEU A 31 3.80 -0.05 17.32
N GLY A 32 4.25 -0.11 18.57
CA GLY A 32 5.61 -0.52 18.92
C GLY A 32 5.97 -1.98 18.58
N HIS A 33 7.24 -2.35 18.73
CA HIS A 33 7.77 -3.67 18.32
C HIS A 33 7.03 -4.87 18.96
N SER A 34 6.63 -4.77 20.22
CA SER A 34 5.95 -5.85 20.94
C SER A 34 4.59 -6.22 20.33
N SER A 35 3.93 -5.29 19.62
CA SER A 35 2.62 -5.51 18.99
C SER A 35 2.65 -6.62 17.92
N LYS A 36 3.82 -6.86 17.29
CA LYS A 36 4.00 -7.88 16.23
C LYS A 36 3.75 -9.31 16.72
N LEU A 37 3.95 -9.56 18.01
CA LEU A 37 3.74 -10.87 18.65
C LEU A 37 2.42 -10.92 19.41
N ASN A 38 1.62 -9.85 19.39
CA ASN A 38 0.33 -9.81 20.06
C ASN A 38 -0.73 -10.54 19.24
N ALA A 39 -1.22 -11.66 19.78
CA ALA A 39 -2.27 -12.49 19.18
C ALA A 39 -3.61 -12.37 19.92
N GLU A 40 -3.77 -11.38 20.80
CA GLU A 40 -5.03 -11.15 21.49
C GLU A 40 -6.13 -10.77 20.50
N TRP A 41 -7.30 -11.39 20.64
CA TRP A 41 -8.42 -11.19 19.72
C TRP A 41 -8.88 -9.74 19.62
N ALA A 42 -8.86 -9.00 20.74
CA ALA A 42 -9.22 -7.59 20.77
C ALA A 42 -8.26 -6.74 19.92
N PHE A 43 -6.95 -7.02 19.99
CA PHE A 43 -5.94 -6.34 19.20
C PHE A 43 -6.10 -6.64 17.71
N LEU A 44 -6.28 -7.92 17.33
CA LEU A 44 -6.51 -8.31 15.94
C LEU A 44 -7.82 -7.72 15.37
N THR A 45 -8.85 -7.62 16.21
CA THR A 45 -10.12 -6.98 15.85
C THR A 45 -9.92 -5.49 15.57
N MET A 46 -9.17 -4.79 16.43
CA MET A 46 -8.81 -3.38 16.20
C MET A 46 -8.05 -3.21 14.87
N LEU A 47 -7.05 -4.05 14.58
CA LEU A 47 -6.31 -3.98 13.30
C LEU A 47 -7.22 -4.20 12.09
N ARG A 48 -8.14 -5.16 12.18
CA ARG A 48 -9.12 -5.44 11.12
C ARG A 48 -10.03 -4.24 10.89
N ASP A 49 -10.56 -3.66 11.96
CA ASP A 49 -11.53 -2.57 11.87
C ASP A 49 -10.85 -1.30 11.34
N GLU A 50 -9.61 -1.05 11.77
CA GLU A 50 -8.79 0.03 11.22
C GLU A 50 -8.48 -0.18 9.73
N GLY A 51 -8.11 -1.40 9.32
CA GLY A 51 -7.87 -1.72 7.92
C GLY A 51 -9.13 -1.51 7.06
N ARG A 52 -10.31 -1.80 7.60
CA ARG A 52 -11.59 -1.53 6.90
C ARG A 52 -11.88 -0.05 6.80
N ARG A 53 -11.60 0.74 7.84
CA ARG A 53 -11.74 2.19 7.81
C ARG A 53 -10.87 2.79 6.70
N ALA A 54 -9.57 2.49 6.71
CA ALA A 54 -8.62 2.98 5.71
C ALA A 54 -8.97 2.51 4.28
N ALA A 55 -9.45 1.28 4.12
CA ALA A 55 -9.90 0.78 2.81
C ALA A 55 -11.17 1.49 2.32
N THR A 56 -12.08 1.86 3.24
CA THR A 56 -13.30 2.61 2.89
C THR A 56 -12.93 4.01 2.41
N GLU A 57 -12.08 4.72 3.14
CA GLU A 57 -11.57 6.03 2.74
C GLU A 57 -10.88 5.98 1.37
N PHE A 58 -10.03 4.97 1.15
CA PHE A 58 -9.43 4.75 -0.16
C PHE A 58 -10.46 4.55 -1.28
N LEU A 59 -11.53 3.77 -1.05
CA LEU A 59 -12.56 3.52 -2.05
C LEU A 59 -13.41 4.76 -2.32
N ASP A 60 -13.70 5.56 -1.30
CA ASP A 60 -14.43 6.82 -1.45
C ASP A 60 -13.64 7.82 -2.31
N ASP A 61 -12.32 7.88 -2.14
CA ASP A 61 -11.45 8.82 -2.86
C ASP A 61 -10.97 8.29 -4.24
N HIS A 62 -10.74 6.99 -4.36
CA HIS A 62 -10.03 6.37 -5.50
C HIS A 62 -10.69 5.11 -6.06
N GLY A 63 -11.91 4.77 -5.65
CA GLY A 63 -12.61 3.58 -6.12
C GLY A 63 -12.74 3.52 -7.65
N ASP A 64 -13.03 4.66 -8.27
CA ASP A 64 -13.15 4.80 -9.74
C ASP A 64 -11.81 4.74 -10.47
N ASP A 65 -10.68 4.89 -9.77
CA ASP A 65 -9.35 4.78 -10.37
C ASP A 65 -8.91 3.32 -10.53
N ILE A 66 -9.54 2.37 -9.81
CA ILE A 66 -9.18 0.96 -9.80
C ILE A 66 -9.34 0.37 -11.20
N GLY A 67 -8.24 -0.10 -11.78
CA GLY A 67 -8.24 -0.66 -13.13
C GLY A 67 -8.29 0.39 -14.24
N GLU A 68 -8.19 1.68 -13.91
CA GLU A 68 -8.08 2.79 -14.88
C GLU A 68 -6.71 3.47 -14.80
N ARG A 69 -6.25 3.84 -13.59
CA ARG A 69 -4.95 4.50 -13.36
C ARG A 69 -4.43 4.24 -11.94
N SER A 70 -3.14 4.44 -11.69
CA SER A 70 -2.57 4.39 -10.34
C SER A 70 -3.08 5.55 -9.48
N SER A 71 -3.31 5.30 -8.20
CA SER A 71 -3.56 6.34 -7.19
C SER A 71 -2.37 6.53 -6.24
N ALA A 72 -1.37 5.65 -6.30
CA ALA A 72 -0.14 5.75 -5.53
C ALA A 72 1.05 6.08 -6.43
N ASP A 73 1.88 7.01 -5.97
CA ASP A 73 3.18 7.30 -6.57
C ASP A 73 4.25 6.42 -5.89
N ILE A 74 4.68 5.37 -6.59
CA ILE A 74 5.77 4.49 -6.13
C ILE A 74 7.14 5.16 -6.29
N ASP A 75 7.28 6.16 -7.16
CA ASP A 75 8.59 6.79 -7.42
C ASP A 75 9.09 7.53 -6.17
N VAL A 76 8.19 7.93 -5.26
CA VAL A 76 8.52 8.47 -3.94
C VAL A 76 9.39 7.49 -3.11
N LEU A 77 9.19 6.18 -3.24
CA LEU A 77 9.99 5.18 -2.51
C LEU A 77 11.45 5.10 -3.00
N LEU A 78 11.76 5.69 -4.16
CA LEU A 78 13.13 5.77 -4.68
C LEU A 78 13.90 6.98 -4.13
N GLN A 79 13.22 7.95 -3.50
CA GLN A 79 13.83 9.17 -2.99
C GLN A 79 14.46 9.00 -1.59
N GLU A 80 14.28 7.84 -0.94
CA GLU A 80 14.84 7.53 0.39
C GLU A 80 16.19 6.77 0.34
N CYS A 81 16.95 6.90 -0.74
CA CYS A 81 18.31 6.37 -0.89
C CYS A 81 19.30 7.48 -1.25
#